data_AF-A0A9E0XE02-F1
#
_entry.id   AF-A0A9E0XE02-F1
#
_cell.length_a   1.000
_cell.length_b   1.000
_cell.length_c   1.000
_cell.angle_alpha   90.00
_cell.angle_beta   90.00
_cell.angle_gamma   90.00
#
_symmetry.space_group_name_H-M   'P 1'
#
loop_
_entity.id
_entity.type
_entity.pdbx_description
1 polymer ?
#
loop_
_entity_poly.entity_id
_entity_poly.type
_entity_poly.pdbx_seq_one_letter_code
_entity_poly.pdbx_strand_id
1 'polypeptide(L)'
;MKRSPEQLEKLIHQTLRSVPDRRAPSSLEARVMAAIAERAARPWWRQSYASWPVAVRCGFLVITGGLMKLALMAAFWVMTELNPAQYSRVIETRLTWLQQAQSMLGGLVNIAETLFRSIPPLWLYGGLAVVVSLYVTLFGLGAAAYRTLYAQHR
;
A
#
# COMPACT_ATOMS: atom_id res chain seq x y z
N MET A 1 -37.90 22.96 -5.14
CA MET A 1 -37.93 21.53 -4.77
C MET A 1 -36.55 20.92 -5.00
N LYS A 2 -35.86 20.43 -3.96
CA LYS A 2 -34.62 19.65 -4.11
C LYS A 2 -35.00 18.21 -4.49
N ARG A 3 -34.56 17.73 -5.66
CA ARG A 3 -34.79 16.34 -6.10
C ARG A 3 -33.91 15.39 -5.30
N SER A 4 -34.40 14.18 -5.02
CA SER A 4 -33.59 13.15 -4.33
C SER A 4 -32.47 12.64 -5.26
N PRO A 5 -31.37 12.09 -4.70
CA PRO A 5 -30.26 11.55 -5.48
C PRO A 5 -30.71 10.46 -6.49
N GLU A 6 -31.63 9.58 -6.11
CA GLU A 6 -32.07 8.49 -7.00
C GLU A 6 -32.92 9.01 -8.17
N GLN A 7 -33.72 10.05 -7.93
CA GLN A 7 -34.49 10.71 -8.99
C GLN A 7 -33.58 11.38 -10.01
N LEU A 8 -32.46 11.96 -9.55
CA LEU A 8 -31.46 12.58 -10.42
C LEU A 8 -30.75 11.52 -11.26
N GLU A 9 -30.35 10.40 -10.66
CA GLU A 9 -29.71 9.29 -11.35
C GLU A 9 -30.62 8.71 -12.45
N LYS A 10 -31.91 8.48 -12.16
CA LYS A 10 -32.90 8.03 -13.15
C LYS A 10 -33.03 9.01 -14.32
N LEU A 11 -33.12 10.30 -14.02
CA LEU A 11 -33.25 11.34 -15.05
C LEU A 11 -32.00 11.40 -15.94
N ILE A 12 -30.80 11.35 -15.35
CA ILE A 12 -29.53 11.31 -16.08
C ILE A 12 -29.47 10.08 -16.97
N HIS A 13 -29.78 8.90 -16.42
CA HIS A 13 -29.75 7.65 -17.14
C HIS A 13 -30.72 7.65 -18.34
N GLN A 14 -31.92 8.15 -18.14
CA GLN A 14 -32.94 8.25 -19.18
C GLN A 14 -32.55 9.26 -20.26
N THR A 15 -31.98 10.40 -19.87
CA THR A 15 -31.52 11.44 -20.80
C THR A 15 -30.33 10.96 -21.64
N LEU A 16 -29.36 10.28 -21.01
CA LEU A 16 -28.21 9.71 -21.72
C LEU A 16 -28.63 8.64 -22.73
N ARG A 17 -29.62 7.80 -22.41
CA ARG A 17 -30.16 6.78 -23.32
C ARG A 17 -30.98 7.34 -24.47
N SER A 18 -31.51 8.56 -24.32
CA SER A 18 -32.27 9.23 -25.37
C SER A 18 -31.37 9.89 -26.43
N VAL A 19 -30.05 9.95 -26.21
CA VAL A 19 -29.11 10.48 -27.19
C VAL A 19 -29.00 9.48 -28.36
N PRO A 20 -29.28 9.91 -29.61
CA PRO A 20 -29.19 9.02 -30.76
C PRO A 20 -27.75 8.58 -31.01
N ASP A 21 -27.57 7.31 -31.37
CA ASP A 21 -26.25 6.77 -31.74
C ASP A 21 -25.68 7.53 -32.94
N ARG A 22 -24.66 8.35 -32.68
CA ARG A 22 -23.92 9.06 -33.72
C ARG A 22 -22.83 8.14 -34.26
N ARG A 23 -22.73 8.09 -35.59
CA ARG A 23 -21.65 7.38 -36.28
C ARG A 23 -20.30 7.91 -35.80
N ALA A 24 -19.47 7.02 -35.26
CA ALA A 24 -18.16 7.39 -34.77
C ALA A 24 -17.30 7.96 -35.91
N PRO A 25 -16.55 9.05 -35.69
CA PRO A 25 -15.59 9.55 -36.67
C PRO A 25 -14.56 8.45 -36.99
N SER A 26 -14.17 8.31 -38.26
CA SER A 26 -13.17 7.31 -38.68
C SER A 26 -11.81 7.46 -37.99
N SER A 27 -11.48 8.65 -37.50
CA SER A 27 -10.26 8.91 -36.73
C SER A 27 -10.33 8.50 -35.26
N LEU A 28 -11.50 8.10 -34.75
CA LEU A 28 -11.69 7.79 -33.33
C LEU A 28 -10.90 6.55 -32.92
N GLU A 29 -10.90 5.51 -33.75
CA GLU A 29 -10.14 4.28 -33.49
C GLU A 29 -8.64 4.58 -33.37
N ALA A 30 -8.06 5.29 -34.35
CA ALA A 30 -6.66 5.68 -34.33
C ALA A 30 -6.30 6.52 -33.10
N ARG A 31 -7.17 7.46 -32.71
CA ARG A 31 -6.98 8.30 -31.52
C ARG A 31 -7.06 7.50 -30.21
N VAL A 32 -7.98 6.55 -30.12
CA VAL A 32 -8.11 5.67 -28.94
C VAL A 32 -6.89 4.78 -28.82
N MET A 33 -6.46 4.16 -29.91
CA MET A 33 -5.25 3.32 -29.93
C MET A 33 -3.99 4.12 -29.57
N ALA A 34 -3.84 5.34 -30.09
CA ALA A 34 -2.74 6.22 -29.72
C ALA A 34 -2.76 6.57 -28.22
N ALA A 35 -3.92 6.91 -27.67
CA ALA A 35 -4.07 7.23 -26.24
C ALA A 35 -3.81 6.01 -25.32
N ILE A 36 -4.17 4.81 -25.76
CA ILE A 36 -3.87 3.56 -25.02
C ILE A 36 -2.36 3.29 -25.05
N ALA A 37 -1.72 3.40 -26.22
CA ALA A 37 -0.28 3.24 -26.35
C ALA A 37 0.49 4.23 -25.49
N GLU A 38 0.05 5.50 -25.46
CA GLU A 38 0.64 6.55 -24.61
C GLU A 38 0.47 6.25 -23.11
N ARG A 39 -0.68 5.68 -22.70
CA ARG A 39 -0.90 5.23 -21.31
C ARG A 39 -0.02 4.03 -20.95
N ALA A 40 0.16 3.09 -21.86
CA ALA A 40 1.01 1.92 -21.66
C ALA A 40 2.50 2.30 -21.60
N ALA A 41 2.92 3.29 -22.38
CA ALA A 41 4.28 3.83 -22.39
C ALA A 41 4.62 4.69 -21.17
N ARG A 42 3.68 4.87 -20.22
CA ARG A 42 3.95 5.65 -19.00
C ARG A 42 5.06 4.99 -18.19
N PRO A 43 5.97 5.78 -17.61
CA PRO A 43 6.97 5.22 -16.73
C PRO A 43 6.34 4.54 -15.52
N TRP A 44 6.98 3.47 -15.03
CA TRP A 44 6.47 2.62 -13.95
C TRP A 44 6.07 3.40 -12.68
N TRP A 45 6.75 4.50 -12.35
CA TRP A 45 6.45 5.32 -11.17
C TRP A 45 5.13 6.11 -11.28
N ARG A 46 4.58 6.29 -12.49
CA ARG A 46 3.25 6.89 -12.73
C ARG A 46 2.14 5.85 -12.88
N GLN A 47 2.49 4.57 -12.86
CA GLN A 47 1.55 3.46 -12.95
C GLN A 47 1.23 2.90 -11.55
N SER A 48 0.17 2.11 -11.45
CA SER A 48 -0.26 1.51 -10.18
C SER A 48 0.81 0.56 -9.62
N TYR A 49 0.83 0.35 -8.31
CA TYR A 49 1.82 -0.49 -7.61
C TYR A 49 1.99 -1.90 -8.25
N ALA A 50 0.91 -2.46 -8.81
CA ALA A 50 0.89 -3.75 -9.48
C ALA A 50 1.67 -3.82 -10.81
N SER A 51 2.15 -2.69 -11.34
CA SER A 51 2.98 -2.60 -12.55
C SER A 51 4.46 -2.30 -12.26
N TRP A 52 4.82 -2.02 -11.01
CA TRP A 52 6.18 -1.63 -10.65
C TRP A 52 7.16 -2.80 -10.84
N PRO A 53 8.44 -2.54 -11.14
CA PRO A 53 9.47 -3.58 -11.13
C PRO A 53 9.53 -4.28 -9.77
N VAL A 54 9.75 -5.60 -9.76
CA VAL A 54 9.74 -6.42 -8.54
C VAL A 54 10.72 -5.86 -7.49
N ALA A 55 11.92 -5.44 -7.92
CA ALA A 55 12.92 -4.82 -7.05
C ALA A 55 12.40 -3.60 -6.29
N VAL A 56 11.62 -2.73 -6.97
CA VAL A 56 11.06 -1.51 -6.35
C VAL A 56 9.95 -1.87 -5.36
N ARG A 57 9.12 -2.87 -5.68
CA ARG A 57 8.09 -3.37 -4.75
C ARG A 57 8.70 -3.93 -3.48
N CYS A 58 9.73 -4.77 -3.62
CA CYS A 58 10.46 -5.33 -2.49
C CYS A 58 11.14 -4.23 -1.67
N GLY A 59 11.81 -3.27 -2.32
CA GLY A 59 12.41 -2.11 -1.65
C GLY A 59 11.38 -1.30 -0.85
N PHE A 60 10.21 -1.03 -1.44
CA PHE A 60 9.13 -0.33 -0.74
C PHE A 60 8.64 -1.10 0.49
N LEU A 61 8.44 -2.42 0.39
CA LEU A 61 8.04 -3.25 1.52
C LEU A 61 9.11 -3.31 2.62
N VAL A 62 10.38 -3.39 2.24
CA VAL A 62 11.50 -3.38 3.20
C VAL A 62 11.60 -2.03 3.92
N ILE A 63 11.49 -0.92 3.19
CA ILE A 63 11.54 0.43 3.77
C ILE A 63 10.37 0.65 4.72
N THR A 64 9.15 0.34 4.28
CA THR A 64 7.94 0.52 5.10
C THR A 64 7.92 -0.39 6.32
N GLY A 65 8.31 -1.66 6.16
CA GLY A 65 8.48 -2.60 7.28
C GLY A 65 9.59 -2.16 8.24
N GLY A 66 10.70 -1.63 7.73
CA GLY A 66 11.78 -1.05 8.51
C GLY A 66 11.33 0.16 9.32
N LEU A 67 10.61 1.10 8.70
CA LEU A 67 10.00 2.25 9.38
C LEU A 67 9.03 1.82 10.47
N MET A 68 8.19 0.83 10.19
CA MET A 68 7.24 0.29 11.18
C MET A 68 7.98 -0.30 12.38
N LYS A 69 9.03 -1.10 12.15
CA LYS A 69 9.88 -1.64 13.23
C LYS A 69 10.55 -0.52 14.04
N LEU A 70 11.09 0.51 13.38
CA LEU A 70 11.70 1.65 14.05
C LEU A 70 10.68 2.43 14.89
N ALA A 71 9.47 2.65 14.37
CA ALA A 71 8.39 3.29 15.10
C ALA A 71 7.97 2.48 16.33
N LEU A 72 7.87 1.16 16.21
CA LEU A 72 7.58 0.27 17.33
C LEU A 72 8.71 0.28 18.38
N MET A 73 9.98 0.27 17.95
CA MET A 73 11.10 0.41 18.87
C MET A 73 11.09 1.76 19.58
N ALA A 74 10.86 2.87 18.86
CA ALA A 74 10.78 4.19 19.47
C ALA A 74 9.62 4.27 20.48
N ALA A 75 8.45 3.74 20.14
CA ALA A 75 7.31 3.66 21.06
C ALA A 75 7.63 2.83 22.30
N PHE A 76 8.30 1.68 22.12
CA PHE A 76 8.75 0.83 23.23
C PHE A 76 9.75 1.57 24.13
N TRP A 77 10.77 2.22 23.55
CA TRP A 77 11.75 3.04 24.27
C TRP A 77 11.08 4.16 25.07
N VAL A 78 10.15 4.90 24.48
CA VAL A 78 9.40 5.96 25.16
C VAL A 78 8.54 5.41 26.30
N MET A 79 7.92 4.24 26.13
CA MET A 79 7.17 3.58 27.20
C MET A 79 8.07 3.08 28.34
N THR A 80 9.31 2.68 28.04
CA THR A 80 10.28 2.19 29.05
C THR A 80 11.11 3.30 29.71
N GLU A 81 11.29 4.46 29.06
CA GLU A 81 12.15 5.57 29.50
C GLU A 81 11.40 6.87 29.85
N LEU A 82 10.26 6.79 30.53
CA LEU A 82 9.74 7.98 31.23
C LEU A 82 10.61 8.28 32.47
N ASN A 83 11.86 8.72 32.24
CA ASN A 83 12.74 9.27 33.27
C ASN A 83 13.23 10.67 32.82
N PRO A 84 12.73 11.76 33.43
CA PRO A 84 12.79 13.12 32.87
C PRO A 84 14.17 13.81 32.84
N ALA A 85 15.26 13.12 33.18
CA ALA A 85 16.57 13.76 33.41
C ALA A 85 17.51 13.82 32.20
N GLN A 86 17.17 13.24 31.04
CA GLN A 86 18.12 13.07 29.92
C GLN A 86 17.99 14.07 28.76
N TYR A 87 17.01 14.97 28.79
CA TYR A 87 16.69 15.85 27.65
C TYR A 87 17.75 16.94 27.35
N SER A 88 18.63 17.28 28.31
CA SER A 88 19.56 18.42 28.17
C SER A 88 20.83 18.14 27.35
N ARG A 89 21.16 16.87 27.02
CA ARG A 89 22.43 16.52 26.33
C ARG A 89 22.36 16.34 24.81
N VAL A 90 21.18 16.47 24.20
CA VAL A 90 20.94 16.07 22.80
C VAL A 90 21.28 17.18 21.78
N ILE A 91 21.39 18.44 22.21
CA ILE A 91 21.44 19.59 21.28
C ILE A 91 22.83 19.85 20.69
N GLU A 92 23.93 19.42 21.33
CA GLU A 92 25.30 19.65 20.81
C GLU A 92 25.76 18.60 19.77
N THR A 93 25.03 17.49 19.60
CA THR A 93 25.40 16.34 18.72
C THR A 93 24.92 16.53 17.27
N ARG A 94 24.87 17.77 16.76
CA ARG A 94 24.24 18.10 15.47
C ARG A 94 25.17 18.06 14.25
N LEU A 95 26.46 17.75 14.40
CA LEU A 95 27.39 17.62 13.26
C LEU A 95 28.05 16.24 13.08
N THR A 96 27.91 15.32 14.04
CA THR A 96 28.42 13.93 13.95
C THR A 96 27.44 12.96 13.27
N TRP A 97 26.15 13.30 13.21
CA TRP A 97 25.10 12.45 12.62
C TRP A 97 25.24 12.22 11.11
N LEU A 98 25.94 13.10 10.38
CA LEU A 98 26.18 12.92 8.94
C LEU A 98 27.22 11.83 8.65
N GLN A 99 28.29 11.75 9.45
CA GLN A 99 29.26 10.64 9.37
C GLN A 99 28.71 9.34 9.97
N GLN A 100 27.86 9.44 10.98
CA GLN A 100 27.12 8.29 11.52
C GLN A 100 26.08 7.75 10.53
N ALA A 101 25.39 8.60 9.77
CA ALA A 101 24.44 8.15 8.74
C ALA A 101 25.12 7.32 7.65
N GLN A 102 26.35 7.68 7.26
CA GLN A 102 27.09 6.97 6.22
C GLN A 102 27.59 5.59 6.68
N SER A 103 28.08 5.50 7.91
CA SER A 103 28.48 4.22 8.52
C SER A 103 27.28 3.35 8.92
N MET A 104 26.16 3.96 9.30
CA MET A 104 24.88 3.26 9.51
C MET A 104 24.33 2.69 8.20
N LEU A 105 24.46 3.38 7.07
CA LEU A 105 24.06 2.83 5.77
C LEU A 105 24.90 1.62 5.38
N GLY A 106 26.22 1.67 5.55
CA GLY A 106 27.11 0.51 5.34
C GLY A 106 26.82 -0.66 6.30
N GLY A 107 26.55 -0.36 7.57
CA GLY A 107 26.15 -1.33 8.58
C GLY A 107 24.78 -1.96 8.30
N LEU A 108 23.80 -1.18 7.84
CA LEU A 108 22.46 -1.66 7.48
C LEU A 108 22.50 -2.63 6.30
N VAL A 109 23.37 -2.41 5.32
CA VAL A 109 23.55 -3.33 4.19
C VAL A 109 24.16 -4.65 4.67
N ASN A 110 25.21 -4.60 5.49
CA ASN A 110 25.85 -5.82 6.03
C ASN A 110 24.93 -6.56 7.02
N ILE A 111 24.13 -5.85 7.82
CA ILE A 111 23.12 -6.44 8.70
C ILE A 111 21.97 -7.02 7.88
N ALA A 112 21.52 -6.36 6.81
CA ALA A 112 20.49 -6.89 5.92
C ALA A 112 20.97 -8.18 5.24
N GLU A 113 22.23 -8.25 4.82
CA GLU A 113 22.86 -9.44 4.23
C GLU A 113 23.03 -10.57 5.27
N THR A 114 23.44 -10.23 6.49
CA THR A 114 23.60 -11.20 7.59
C THR A 114 22.25 -11.71 8.10
N LEU A 115 21.23 -10.87 8.14
CA LEU A 115 19.85 -11.24 8.47
C LEU A 115 19.25 -12.09 7.35
N PHE A 116 19.47 -11.76 6.07
CA PHE A 116 19.01 -12.60 4.97
C PHE A 116 19.61 -14.01 5.02
N ARG A 117 20.85 -14.16 5.46
CA ARG A 117 21.49 -15.47 5.68
C ARG A 117 21.10 -16.14 7.00
N SER A 118 20.73 -15.37 8.02
CA SER A 118 20.41 -15.89 9.37
C SER A 118 18.92 -16.03 9.65
N ILE A 119 18.02 -15.61 8.76
CA ILE A 119 16.57 -15.84 8.91
C ILE A 119 16.32 -17.34 8.75
N PRO A 120 15.99 -18.06 9.84
CA PRO A 120 15.68 -19.48 9.74
C PRO A 120 14.40 -19.61 8.90
N PRO A 121 14.35 -20.54 7.93
CA PRO A 121 13.17 -20.73 7.08
C PRO A 121 11.88 -20.89 7.88
N LEU A 122 11.97 -21.39 9.11
CA LEU A 122 10.87 -21.52 10.07
C LEU A 122 10.12 -20.21 10.35
N TRP A 123 10.81 -19.06 10.40
CA TRP A 123 10.16 -17.76 10.63
C TRP A 123 9.40 -17.26 9.39
N LEU A 124 9.89 -17.60 8.19
CA LEU A 124 9.15 -17.34 6.95
C LEU A 124 7.89 -18.20 6.90
N TYR A 125 7.99 -19.48 7.26
CA TYR A 125 6.82 -20.37 7.34
C TYR A 125 5.85 -19.95 8.45
N GLY A 126 6.33 -19.51 9.61
CA GLY A 126 5.51 -19.01 10.70
C GLY A 126 4.75 -17.72 10.33
N GLY A 127 5.45 -16.75 9.72
CA GLY A 127 4.83 -15.53 9.20
C GLY A 127 3.80 -15.83 8.11
N LEU A 128 4.13 -16.72 7.17
CA LEU A 128 3.21 -17.15 6.12
C LEU A 128 1.97 -17.84 6.72
N ALA A 129 2.13 -18.71 7.72
CA ALA A 129 1.03 -19.39 8.39
C ALA A 129 0.07 -18.42 9.08
N VAL A 130 0.60 -17.36 9.72
CA VAL A 130 -0.22 -16.31 10.33
C VAL A 130 -0.98 -15.50 9.28
N VAL A 131 -0.35 -15.16 8.15
CA VAL A 131 -1.03 -14.45 7.06
C VAL A 131 -2.14 -15.30 6.45
N VAL A 132 -1.88 -16.60 6.23
CA VAL A 132 -2.88 -17.55 5.72
C VAL A 132 -4.03 -17.70 6.72
N SER A 133 -3.75 -17.85 8.02
CA SER A 133 -4.81 -17.98 9.03
C SER A 133 -5.67 -16.72 9.12
N LEU A 134 -5.06 -15.54 9.06
CA LEU A 134 -5.77 -14.27 9.07
C LEU A 134 -6.66 -14.12 7.83
N TYR A 135 -6.15 -14.49 6.66
CA TYR A 135 -6.90 -14.47 5.40
C TYR A 135 -8.10 -15.42 5.43
N VAL A 136 -7.91 -16.66 5.88
CA VAL A 136 -8.98 -17.66 6.05
C VAL A 136 -10.04 -17.16 7.04
N THR A 137 -9.62 -16.55 8.14
CA THR A 137 -10.54 -15.99 9.14
C THR A 137 -11.36 -14.86 8.56
N LEU A 138 -10.72 -13.92 7.84
CA LEU A 138 -11.41 -12.78 7.22
C LEU A 138 -12.40 -13.24 6.15
N PHE A 139 -11.98 -14.18 5.30
CA PHE A 139 -12.83 -14.73 4.25
C PHE A 139 -13.97 -15.57 4.80
N GLY A 140 -13.70 -16.41 5.81
CA GLY A 140 -14.70 -17.21 6.50
C GLY A 140 -15.72 -16.35 7.24
N LEU A 141 -15.27 -15.28 7.90
CA LEU A 141 -16.15 -14.34 8.61
C LEU A 141 -17.00 -13.53 7.61
N GLY A 142 -16.43 -13.11 6.49
CA GLY A 142 -17.15 -12.46 5.40
C GLY A 142 -18.21 -13.36 4.76
N ALA A 143 -17.88 -14.62 4.52
CA ALA A 143 -18.83 -15.62 4.00
C ALA A 143 -19.95 -15.92 5.02
N ALA A 144 -19.62 -16.01 6.30
CA ALA A 144 -20.59 -16.20 7.37
C ALA A 144 -21.55 -15.00 7.50
N ALA A 145 -21.02 -13.77 7.48
CA ALA A 145 -21.80 -12.54 7.52
C ALA A 145 -22.69 -12.37 6.27
N TYR A 146 -22.19 -12.75 5.09
CA TYR A 146 -22.99 -12.76 3.86
C TYR A 146 -24.15 -13.75 3.96
N ARG A 147 -23.90 -14.95 4.51
CA ARG A 147 -24.94 -15.97 4.68
C ARG A 147 -26.03 -15.53 5.66
N THR A 148 -25.69 -14.90 6.77
CA THR A 148 -26.69 -14.46 7.77
C THR A 148 -27.50 -13.25 7.29
N LEU A 149 -26.89 -12.30 6.56
CA LEU A 149 -27.59 -11.09 6.12
C LEU A 149 -28.39 -11.26 4.83
N TYR A 150 -27.87 -12.03 3.86
CA TYR A 150 -28.46 -12.11 2.52
C TYR A 150 -29.14 -13.46 2.22
N ALA A 151 -28.72 -14.56 2.84
CA ALA A 151 -29.32 -15.88 2.57
C ALA A 151 -30.55 -16.18 3.44
N GLN A 152 -30.76 -15.46 4.55
CA GLN A 152 -31.96 -15.60 5.41
C GLN A 152 -33.15 -14.73 4.97
N HIS A 153 -32.99 -13.84 3.99
CA HIS A 153 -34.05 -12.95 3.48
C HIS A 153 -34.72 -13.44 2.19
N ARG A 154 -34.75 -14.76 1.97
CA ARG A 154 -35.51 -15.42 0.90
C ARG A 154 -36.37 -16.53 1.49
#